data_AF-A0AAX1ZX35-F1
#
_entry.id   AF-A0AAX1ZX35-F1
#
_cell.length_a   1.000
_cell.length_b   1.000
_cell.length_c   1.000
_cell.angle_alpha   90.00
_cell.angle_beta   90.00
_cell.angle_gamma   90.00
#
_symmetry.space_group_name_H-M   'P 1'
#
loop_
_entity.id
_entity.type
_entity.pdbx_description
1 polymer ?
#
loop_
_entity_poly.entity_id
_entity_poly.type
_entity_poly.pdbx_seq_one_letter_code
_entity_poly.pdbx_strand_id
1 'polypeptide(L)'
;MLDNARIHHAKMVQTFLDGEEGGAFHFIFLPPYSPQLNPIERLWKWLKDEVIANVFHKDQNDIAQSITRFEQYVLQHPDEVLRRIGCTA
;
A
#
# COMPACT_ATOMS: atom_id res chain seq x y z
N MET A 1 -2.32 -9.31 -3.52
CA MET A 1 -2.81 -8.61 -4.72
C MET A 1 -1.73 -7.65 -5.16
N LEU A 2 -1.42 -7.59 -6.45
CA LEU A 2 -0.33 -6.79 -7.01
C LEU A 2 -0.81 -6.05 -8.27
N ASP A 3 -0.18 -4.92 -8.57
CA ASP A 3 -0.31 -4.27 -9.87
C ASP A 3 0.63 -4.92 -10.90
N ASN A 4 0.64 -4.41 -12.13
CA ASN A 4 1.45 -4.97 -13.22
C ASN A 4 2.86 -4.35 -13.32
N ALA A 5 3.38 -3.74 -12.25
CA ALA A 5 4.74 -3.24 -12.23
C ALA A 5 5.74 -4.36 -12.63
N ARG A 6 6.72 -4.00 -13.47
CA ARG A 6 7.70 -4.96 -14.03
C ARG A 6 8.48 -5.74 -12.97
N ILE A 7 8.64 -5.16 -11.78
CA ILE A 7 9.30 -5.81 -10.64
C ILE A 7 8.55 -7.05 -10.14
N HIS A 8 7.21 -7.08 -10.26
CA HIS A 8 6.40 -8.23 -9.84
C HIS A 8 6.48 -9.41 -10.82
N HIS A 9 6.90 -9.14 -12.07
CA HIS A 9 7.12 -10.13 -13.12
C HIS A 9 8.60 -10.51 -13.30
N ALA A 10 9.47 -10.01 -12.41
CA ALA A 10 10.90 -10.28 -12.49
C ALA A 10 11.17 -11.76 -12.25
N LYS A 11 12.13 -12.34 -13.00
CA LYS A 11 12.52 -13.75 -12.88
C LYS A 11 12.85 -14.16 -11.45
N MET A 12 13.51 -13.28 -10.69
CA MET A 12 13.84 -13.55 -9.28
C MET A 12 12.61 -13.77 -8.41
N VAL A 13 11.50 -13.08 -8.70
CA VAL A 13 10.24 -13.22 -7.96
C VAL A 13 9.59 -14.55 -8.32
N GLN A 14 9.61 -14.92 -9.60
CA GLN A 14 9.11 -16.24 -10.03
C GLN A 14 9.93 -17.37 -9.40
N THR A 15 11.26 -17.28 -9.42
CA THR A 15 12.14 -18.27 -8.77
C THR A 15 11.87 -18.39 -7.27
N PHE A 16 11.55 -17.29 -6.58
CA PHE A 16 11.14 -17.33 -5.18
C PHE A 16 9.80 -18.06 -4.99
N LEU A 17 8.80 -17.77 -5.83
CA LEU A 17 7.49 -18.42 -5.79
C LEU A 17 7.54 -19.93 -6.07
N ASP A 18 8.47 -20.35 -6.92
CA ASP A 18 8.68 -21.77 -7.27
C ASP A 18 9.47 -22.53 -6.17
N GLY A 19 10.04 -21.83 -5.19
CA GLY A 19 10.76 -22.41 -4.06
C GLY A 19 9.84 -22.89 -2.92
N GLU A 20 10.41 -23.59 -1.93
CA GLU A 20 9.65 -24.13 -0.79
C GLU A 20 8.95 -23.04 0.04
N GLU A 21 9.59 -21.87 0.19
CA GLU A 21 9.02 -20.72 0.91
C GLU A 21 7.94 -20.00 0.09
N GLY A 22 8.01 -20.10 -1.24
CA GLY A 22 7.11 -19.44 -2.17
C GLY A 22 5.71 -20.05 -2.24
N GLY A 23 5.57 -21.34 -1.93
CA GLY A 23 4.31 -22.08 -2.04
C GLY A 23 3.18 -21.57 -1.13
N ALA A 24 3.51 -20.79 -0.08
CA ALA A 24 2.51 -20.14 0.77
C ALA A 24 1.90 -18.88 0.13
N PHE A 25 2.49 -18.36 -0.93
CA PHE A 25 2.08 -17.11 -1.57
C PHE A 25 1.31 -17.37 -2.86
N HIS A 26 0.12 -16.79 -2.98
CA HIS A 26 -0.64 -16.76 -4.22
C HIS A 26 -0.80 -15.31 -4.72
N PHE A 27 -0.16 -15.01 -5.85
CA PHE A 27 -0.19 -13.67 -6.41
C PHE A 27 -1.41 -13.46 -7.31
N ILE A 28 -2.24 -12.51 -6.93
CA ILE A 28 -3.40 -12.06 -7.70
C ILE A 28 -3.02 -10.74 -8.37
N PHE A 29 -2.90 -10.74 -9.69
CA PHE A 29 -2.65 -9.54 -10.48
C PHE A 29 -3.96 -8.87 -10.84
N LEU A 30 -4.03 -7.56 -10.61
CA LEU A 30 -5.16 -6.76 -11.05
C LEU A 30 -5.12 -6.57 -12.57
N PRO A 31 -6.26 -6.33 -13.25
CA PRO A 31 -6.27 -5.98 -14.65
C PRO A 31 -5.40 -4.72 -14.92
N PRO A 32 -4.76 -4.62 -16.09
CA PRO A 32 -3.95 -3.46 -16.43
C PRO A 32 -4.73 -2.16 -16.29
N TYR A 33 -4.05 -1.10 -15.84
CA TYR A 33 -4.65 0.24 -15.67
C TYR A 33 -5.93 0.23 -14.81
N SER A 34 -5.98 -0.61 -13.77
CA SER A 34 -7.11 -0.66 -12.82
C SER A 34 -6.77 -0.15 -11.41
N PRO A 35 -6.30 1.11 -11.28
CA PRO A 35 -5.97 1.73 -9.99
C PRO A 35 -7.13 1.65 -8.97
N GLN A 36 -8.37 1.86 -9.44
CA GLN A 36 -9.59 1.84 -8.64
C GLN A 36 -9.87 0.53 -7.91
N LEU A 37 -9.27 -0.59 -8.37
CA LEU A 37 -9.40 -1.91 -7.75
C LEU A 37 -8.33 -2.17 -6.69
N ASN A 38 -7.33 -1.29 -6.56
CA ASN A 38 -6.24 -1.43 -5.61
C ASN A 38 -6.52 -0.57 -4.35
N PRO A 39 -6.90 -1.18 -3.20
CA PRO A 39 -7.27 -0.42 -2.00
C PRO A 39 -6.13 0.44 -1.45
N ILE A 40 -4.87 0.04 -1.69
CA ILE A 40 -3.70 0.78 -1.23
C ILE A 40 -3.64 2.19 -1.82
N GLU A 41 -4.17 2.41 -3.03
CA GLU A 41 -4.18 3.74 -3.63
C GLU A 41 -5.11 4.71 -2.91
N ARG A 42 -6.22 4.21 -2.36
CA ARG A 42 -7.11 5.02 -1.52
C ARG A 42 -6.43 5.39 -0.21
N LEU A 43 -5.66 4.45 0.37
CA LEU A 43 -4.83 4.72 1.54
C LEU A 43 -3.73 5.75 1.24
N TRP A 44 -3.07 5.65 0.08
CA TRP A 44 -2.08 6.63 -0.37
C TRP A 44 -2.66 8.02 -0.59
N LYS A 45 -3.88 8.10 -1.14
CA LYS A 45 -4.58 9.38 -1.26
C LYS A 45 -4.82 9.99 0.12
N TRP A 46 -5.33 9.18 1.05
CA TRP A 46 -5.59 9.62 2.41
C TRP A 46 -4.31 10.07 3.14
N LEU A 47 -3.21 9.33 3.02
CA LEU A 47 -1.90 9.74 3.55
C LEU A 47 -1.51 11.13 3.03
N LYS A 48 -1.62 11.37 1.72
CA LYS A 48 -1.24 12.66 1.14
C LYS A 48 -2.14 13.79 1.64
N ASP A 49 -3.44 13.54 1.77
CA ASP A 49 -4.41 14.54 2.21
C ASP A 49 -4.19 14.93 3.69
N GLU A 50 -3.79 13.99 4.57
CA GLU A 50 -3.56 14.28 5.99
C GLU A 50 -2.14 14.73 6.31
N VAL A 51 -1.14 14.11 5.69
CA VAL A 51 0.27 14.28 6.06
C VAL A 51 0.94 15.36 5.24
N ILE A 52 0.64 15.44 3.93
CA ILE A 52 1.40 16.28 2.98
C ILE A 52 0.64 17.55 2.60
N ALA A 53 -0.68 17.46 2.44
CA ALA A 53 -1.48 18.57 1.94
C ALA A 53 -1.48 19.74 2.94
N ASN A 54 -1.04 20.90 2.47
CA ASN A 54 -0.97 22.15 3.25
C ASN A 54 -0.06 22.11 4.48
N VAL A 55 0.87 21.15 4.56
CA VAL A 55 1.87 21.06 5.63
C VAL A 55 3.24 21.42 5.11
N PHE A 56 3.95 22.33 5.80
CA PHE A 56 5.35 22.63 5.51
C PHE A 56 6.25 21.74 6.37
N HIS A 57 6.92 20.78 5.73
CA HIS A 57 7.94 19.97 6.37
C HIS A 57 9.31 20.61 6.21
N LYS A 58 10.00 20.82 7.33
CA LYS A 58 11.32 21.47 7.38
C LYS A 58 12.44 20.62 6.75
N ASP A 59 12.34 19.30 6.84
CA ASP A 59 13.35 18.35 6.38
C ASP A 59 12.75 16.94 6.18
N GLN A 60 13.51 16.02 5.59
CA GLN A 60 13.04 14.67 5.30
C GLN A 60 12.69 13.87 6.56
N ASN A 61 13.33 14.15 7.70
CA ASN A 61 13.05 13.46 8.96
C ASN A 61 11.72 13.92 9.55
N ASP A 62 11.33 15.18 9.34
CA ASP A 62 10.00 15.68 9.69
C ASP A 62 8.88 14.99 8.88
N ILE A 63 9.11 14.77 7.58
CA ILE A 63 8.21 13.98 6.74
C ILE A 63 8.11 12.54 7.26
N ALA A 64 9.26 11.89 7.49
CA ALA A 64 9.31 10.51 7.97
C ALA A 64 8.54 10.35 9.29
N GLN A 65 8.74 11.25 10.25
CA GLN A 65 8.00 11.23 11.52
C GLN A 65 6.50 11.39 11.33
N SER A 66 6.08 12.27 10.42
CA SER A 66 4.67 12.51 10.14
C SER A 66 4.02 11.29 9.47
N ILE A 67 4.72 10.62 8.55
CA ILE A 67 4.31 9.35 7.97
C ILE A 67 4.22 8.26 9.04
N THR A 68 5.23 8.11 9.91
CA THR A 68 5.21 7.12 10.99
C THR A 68 4.02 7.32 11.93
N ARG A 69 3.67 8.57 12.27
CA ARG A 69 2.48 8.86 13.09
C ARG A 69 1.19 8.43 12.39
N PHE A 70 1.07 8.70 11.09
CA PHE A 70 -0.07 8.25 10.29
C PHE A 70 -0.15 6.73 10.21
N GLU A 71 0.96 6.04 9.99
CA GLU A 71 1.02 4.57 9.98
C GLU A 71 0.55 3.97 11.30
N GLN A 72 1.02 4.51 12.44
CA GLN A 72 0.58 4.08 13.76
C GLN A 72 -0.93 4.29 13.95
N TYR A 73 -1.46 5.42 13.50
CA TYR A 73 -2.89 5.68 13.54
C TYR A 73 -3.68 4.66 12.72
N VAL A 74 -3.25 4.38 11.48
CA VAL A 74 -3.89 3.38 10.59
C VAL A 74 -3.89 1.99 11.24
N LEU A 75 -2.77 1.57 11.85
CA LEU A 75 -2.65 0.27 12.50
C LEU A 75 -3.54 0.15 13.75
N GLN A 76 -3.80 1.25 14.45
CA GLN A 76 -4.64 1.29 15.65
C GLN A 76 -6.15 1.36 15.33
N HIS A 77 -6.54 1.72 14.11
CA HIS A 77 -7.94 1.95 13.73
C HIS A 77 -8.39 1.12 12.51
N PRO A 78 -8.23 -0.22 12.52
CA PRO A 78 -8.48 -1.05 11.35
C PRO A 78 -9.91 -0.95 10.80
N ASP A 79 -10.93 -0.87 11.67
CA ASP A 79 -12.33 -0.76 11.24
C ASP A 79 -12.62 0.55 10.49
N GLU A 80 -12.05 1.66 10.98
CA GLU A 80 -12.18 2.96 10.31
C GLU A 80 -11.47 2.93 8.96
N VAL A 81 -10.26 2.36 8.92
CA VAL A 81 -9.47 2.23 7.70
C VAL A 81 -10.26 1.42 6.67
N LEU A 82 -10.78 0.25 7.04
CA LEU A 82 -11.57 -0.61 6.16
C LEU A 82 -12.80 0.12 5.62
N ARG A 83 -13.51 0.88 6.46
CA ARG A 83 -14.64 1.71 6.04
C ARG A 83 -14.23 2.78 5.05
N ARG A 84 -13.10 3.46 5.31
CA ARG A 84 -12.61 4.60 4.52
C ARG A 84 -12.04 4.17 3.17
N ILE A 85 -11.36 3.02 3.10
CA ILE A 85 -10.86 2.46 1.84
C ILE A 85 -11.96 1.71 1.06
N GLY A 86 -13.15 1.53 1.64
CA GLY A 86 -14.29 0.89 0.99
C GLY A 86 -14.17 -0.63 0.90
N CYS A 87 -13.54 -1.25 1.92
CA CYS A 87 -13.40 -2.69 2.09
C CYS A 87 -14.40 -3.28 3.10
N THR A 88 -15.33 -2.47 3.65
CA THR A 88 -16.46 -2.95 4.44
C THR A 88 -17.67 -3.23 3.55
N ALA A 89 -18.30 -4.39 3.76
CA ALA A 89 -19.62 -4.74 3.23
C ALA A 89 -20.73 -3.83 3.80
#